data_AF-A0AA45W7Q4-F1
#
_entry.id   AF-A0AA45W7Q4-F1
#
_cell.length_a   1.000
_cell.length_b   1.000
_cell.length_c   1.000
_cell.angle_alpha   90.00
_cell.angle_beta   90.00
_cell.angle_gamma   90.00
#
_symmetry.space_group_name_H-M   'P 1'
#
loop_
_entity.id
_entity.type
_entity.pdbx_description
1 polymer ?
#
loop_
_entity_poly.entity_id
_entity_poly.type
_entity_poly.pdbx_seq_one_letter_code
_entity_poly.pdbx_strand_id
1 'polypeptide(L)'
;MTDTTALPDIIADLRARISQLPTIDSRRGDIMDQHRRHRKAAVELGEYLTATYGAQVAERAENNRITMRRISSTSTSGLQGAFSNWIAAAEKRLAQQQRA
;
A
#
# COMPACT_ATOMS: atom_id res chain seq x y z
N MET A 1 -1.82 -0.13 -25.61
CA MET A 1 -2.56 1.04 -25.11
C MET A 1 -2.13 1.26 -23.67
N THR A 2 -1.35 2.30 -23.38
CA THR A 2 -0.99 2.68 -22.00
C THR A 2 -2.14 3.47 -21.41
N ASP A 3 -3.09 2.77 -20.81
CA ASP A 3 -4.11 3.41 -19.99
C ASP A 3 -3.40 4.03 -18.78
N THR A 4 -3.19 5.34 -18.81
CA THR A 4 -2.52 6.03 -17.71
C THR A 4 -3.56 6.22 -16.61
N THR A 5 -3.73 5.22 -15.74
CA THR A 5 -4.63 5.31 -14.59
C THR A 5 -4.31 6.57 -13.77
N ALA A 6 -5.31 7.42 -13.56
CA ALA A 6 -5.12 8.70 -12.88
C ALA A 6 -4.73 8.47 -11.41
N LEU A 7 -3.95 9.40 -10.85
CA LEU A 7 -3.49 9.30 -9.45
C LEU A 7 -4.64 9.20 -8.43
N PRO A 8 -5.79 9.90 -8.58
CA PRO A 8 -6.94 9.71 -7.70
C PRO A 8 -7.53 8.30 -7.72
N ASP A 9 -7.60 7.66 -8.90
CA ASP A 9 -8.16 6.31 -9.05
C ASP A 9 -7.26 5.27 -8.36
N ILE A 10 -5.93 5.43 -8.49
CA ILE A 10 -4.96 4.58 -7.79
C ILE A 10 -5.11 4.71 -6.27
N ILE A 11 -5.34 5.93 -5.76
CA ILE A 11 -5.57 6.16 -4.33
C ILE A 11 -6.87 5.47 -3.88
N ALA A 12 -7.94 5.60 -4.65
CA ALA A 12 -9.24 5.00 -4.33
C ALA A 12 -9.16 3.46 -4.32
N ASP A 13 -8.55 2.86 -5.34
CA ASP A 13 -8.34 1.40 -5.41
C ASP A 13 -7.47 0.90 -4.25
N LEU A 14 -6.35 1.56 -3.99
CA LEU A 14 -5.45 1.16 -2.89
C LEU A 14 -6.14 1.26 -1.52
N ARG A 15 -6.97 2.30 -1.30
CA ARG A 15 -7.78 2.41 -0.08
C ARG A 15 -8.78 1.27 0.06
N ALA A 16 -9.50 0.96 -1.01
CA ALA A 16 -10.48 -0.13 -1.03
C ALA A 16 -9.83 -1.50 -0.76
N ARG A 17 -8.61 -1.71 -1.24
CA ARG A 17 -7.87 -2.97 -1.00
C ARG A 17 -7.30 -3.05 0.39
N ILE A 18 -6.77 -1.95 0.94
CA ILE A 18 -6.28 -1.92 2.32
C ILE A 18 -7.42 -2.21 3.31
N SER A 19 -8.63 -1.69 3.07
CA SER A 19 -9.77 -1.94 3.96
C SER A 19 -10.27 -3.40 3.93
N GLN A 20 -9.90 -4.16 2.92
CA GLN A 20 -10.20 -5.60 2.78
C GLN A 20 -9.12 -6.50 3.38
N LEU A 21 -7.98 -5.95 3.84
CA LEU A 21 -6.94 -6.77 4.45
C LEU A 21 -7.44 -7.42 5.75
N PRO A 22 -7.07 -8.69 6.01
CA PRO A 22 -7.42 -9.36 7.27
C PRO A 22 -6.94 -8.53 8.47
N THR A 23 -7.81 -8.24 9.42
CA THR A 23 -7.43 -7.52 10.63
C THR A 23 -6.87 -8.48 11.68
N ILE A 24 -5.98 -7.95 12.54
CA ILE A 24 -5.45 -8.68 13.68
C ILE A 24 -6.22 -8.22 14.92
N ASP A 25 -6.84 -9.14 15.63
CA ASP A 25 -7.59 -8.92 16.85
C ASP A 25 -7.09 -9.88 17.94
N SER A 26 -6.46 -9.33 18.97
CA SER A 26 -5.90 -10.09 20.09
C SER A 26 -6.96 -10.79 20.96
N ARG A 27 -8.25 -10.46 20.77
CA ARG A 27 -9.37 -11.08 21.48
C ARG A 27 -9.97 -12.27 20.74
N ARG A 28 -9.54 -12.52 19.51
CA ARG A 28 -10.07 -13.60 18.66
C ARG A 28 -8.93 -14.55 18.30
N GLY A 29 -9.09 -15.84 18.52
CA GLY A 29 -8.26 -16.91 17.92
C GLY A 29 -6.74 -16.78 18.04
N ASP A 30 -6.04 -17.48 17.13
CA ASP A 30 -4.57 -17.52 17.09
C ASP A 30 -4.01 -16.24 16.43
N ILE A 31 -3.30 -15.44 17.24
CA ILE A 31 -2.65 -14.19 16.84
C ILE A 31 -1.55 -14.45 15.80
N MET A 32 -0.79 -15.54 15.93
CA MET A 32 0.31 -15.84 14.99
C MET A 32 -0.22 -16.14 13.60
N ASP A 33 -1.30 -16.90 13.51
CA ASP A 33 -1.98 -17.20 12.25
C ASP A 33 -2.61 -15.94 11.63
N GLN A 34 -3.18 -15.04 12.44
CA GLN A 34 -3.66 -13.74 11.96
C GLN A 34 -2.54 -12.88 11.39
N HIS A 35 -1.41 -12.77 12.08
CA HIS A 35 -0.23 -12.07 11.54
C HIS A 35 0.24 -12.70 10.22
N ARG A 36 0.25 -14.03 10.12
CA ARG A 36 0.63 -14.74 8.88
C ARG A 36 -0.31 -14.41 7.73
N ARG A 37 -1.63 -14.47 7.96
CA ARG A 37 -2.65 -14.14 6.95
C ARG A 37 -2.60 -12.67 6.54
N HIS A 38 -2.48 -11.76 7.51
CA HIS A 38 -2.34 -10.34 7.26
C HIS A 38 -1.11 -10.05 6.41
N ARG A 39 0.05 -10.61 6.77
CA ARG A 39 1.29 -10.43 6.02
C ARG A 39 1.16 -10.98 4.60
N LYS A 40 0.62 -12.18 4.43
CA LYS A 40 0.41 -12.79 3.11
C LYS A 40 -0.47 -11.91 2.23
N ALA A 41 -1.61 -11.42 2.74
CA ALA A 41 -2.49 -10.54 2.00
C ALA A 41 -1.83 -9.20 1.63
N ALA A 42 -0.97 -8.65 2.50
CA ALA A 42 -0.22 -7.44 2.21
C ALA A 42 0.84 -7.65 1.10
N VAL A 43 1.46 -8.83 1.04
CA VAL A 43 2.38 -9.21 -0.05
C VAL A 43 1.63 -9.34 -1.37
N GLU A 44 0.51 -10.06 -1.38
CA GLU A 44 -0.36 -10.21 -2.57
C GLU A 44 -0.85 -8.85 -3.09
N LEU A 45 -1.17 -7.91 -2.18
CA LEU A 45 -1.47 -6.53 -2.55
C LEU A 45 -0.25 -5.84 -3.20
N GLY A 46 0.95 -6.02 -2.67
CA GLY A 46 2.17 -5.49 -3.27
C GLY A 46 2.44 -6.03 -4.69
N GLU A 47 2.21 -7.33 -4.91
CA GLU A 47 2.30 -7.97 -6.22
C GLU A 47 1.26 -7.40 -7.19
N TYR A 48 0.02 -7.22 -6.75
CA TYR A 48 -1.02 -6.57 -7.53
C TYR A 48 -0.64 -5.14 -7.93
N LEU A 49 -0.10 -4.33 -7.01
CA LEU A 49 0.33 -2.96 -7.31
C LEU A 49 1.49 -2.94 -8.32
N THR A 50 2.38 -3.92 -8.22
CA THR A 50 3.49 -4.11 -9.17
C THR A 50 2.95 -4.43 -10.56
N ALA A 51 2.06 -5.41 -10.67
CA ALA A 51 1.49 -5.85 -11.95
C ALA A 51 0.57 -4.79 -12.59
N THR A 52 -0.23 -4.10 -11.79
CA THR A 52 -1.29 -3.19 -12.29
C THR A 52 -0.77 -1.78 -12.54
N TYR A 53 0.10 -1.28 -11.66
CA TYR A 53 0.53 0.13 -11.67
C TYR A 53 2.04 0.32 -11.82
N GLY A 54 2.80 -0.77 -11.97
CA GLY A 54 4.26 -0.72 -12.04
C GLY A 54 4.90 -0.25 -10.73
N ALA A 55 4.29 -0.57 -9.58
CA ALA A 55 4.89 -0.28 -8.29
C ALA A 55 6.18 -1.09 -8.08
N GLN A 56 7.13 -0.50 -7.36
CA GLN A 56 8.30 -1.19 -6.85
C GLN A 56 8.13 -1.35 -5.35
N VAL A 57 7.87 -2.58 -4.90
CA VAL A 57 7.68 -2.93 -3.49
C VAL A 57 8.90 -3.68 -3.01
N ALA A 58 9.44 -3.30 -1.85
CA ALA A 58 10.57 -3.96 -1.23
C ALA A 58 10.31 -4.15 0.27
N GLU A 59 10.36 -5.40 0.72
CA GLU A 59 10.43 -5.73 2.14
C GLU A 59 11.89 -5.79 2.58
N ARG A 60 12.26 -5.03 3.61
CA ARG A 60 13.58 -5.15 4.26
C ARG A 60 13.36 -5.37 5.76
N ALA A 61 14.39 -5.94 6.40
CA ALA A 61 14.36 -6.16 7.85
C ALA A 61 14.14 -4.87 8.66
N GLU A 62 14.67 -3.76 8.17
CA GLU A 62 14.61 -2.43 8.79
C GLU A 62 13.37 -1.61 8.42
N ASN A 63 12.85 -1.78 7.20
CA ASN A 63 11.66 -1.06 6.73
C ASN A 63 11.08 -1.71 5.47
N ASN A 64 9.82 -1.42 5.21
CA ASN A 64 9.13 -1.79 3.98
C ASN A 64 8.97 -0.53 3.14
N ARG A 65 9.24 -0.63 1.84
CA ARG A 65 9.23 0.49 0.91
C ARG A 65 8.30 0.22 -0.25
N ILE A 66 7.59 1.26 -0.67
CA ILE A 66 6.87 1.31 -1.94
C ILE A 66 7.31 2.55 -2.72
N THR A 67 7.57 2.37 -4.01
CA THR A 67 7.77 3.45 -4.97
C THR A 67 6.81 3.25 -6.13
N MET A 68 5.96 4.24 -6.40
CA MET A 68 4.96 4.18 -7.47
C MET A 68 4.62 5.61 -7.91
N ARG A 69 4.44 5.85 -9.21
CA ARG A 69 4.16 7.20 -9.78
C ARG A 69 5.12 8.29 -9.29
N ARG A 70 6.42 7.96 -9.16
CA ARG A 70 7.49 8.86 -8.63
C ARG A 70 7.29 9.30 -7.18
N ILE A 71 6.35 8.71 -6.45
CA ILE A 71 6.14 8.90 -5.01
C ILE A 71 6.73 7.68 -4.31
N SER A 72 7.55 7.92 -3.29
CA SER A 72 8.14 6.87 -2.47
C SER A 72 7.67 7.01 -1.02
N SER A 73 7.50 5.89 -0.33
CA SER A 73 7.15 5.87 1.09
C SER A 73 7.69 4.61 1.76
N THR A 74 7.98 4.72 3.05
CA THR A 74 8.53 3.64 3.87
C THR A 74 7.72 3.46 5.14
N SER A 75 7.74 2.26 5.72
CA SER A 75 7.18 2.00 7.05
C SER A 75 7.90 0.87 7.77
N THR A 76 8.09 1.03 9.07
CA THR A 76 8.57 -0.03 9.98
C THR A 76 7.45 -0.96 10.43
N SER A 77 6.19 -0.55 10.31
CA SER A 77 5.01 -1.30 10.75
C SER A 77 4.50 -2.33 9.73
N GLY A 78 5.29 -2.65 8.70
CA GLY A 78 4.90 -3.57 7.62
C GLY A 78 4.50 -2.89 6.31
N LEU A 79 4.14 -3.72 5.32
CA LEU A 79 3.73 -3.28 3.98
C LEU A 79 2.46 -2.42 3.99
N GLN A 80 1.45 -2.80 4.78
CA GLN A 80 0.21 -2.01 4.91
C GLN A 80 0.51 -0.57 5.36
N GLY A 81 1.41 -0.39 6.33
CA GLY A 81 1.86 0.93 6.75
C GLY A 81 2.57 1.70 5.65
N ALA A 82 3.40 1.04 4.84
CA ALA A 82 4.08 1.68 3.71
C ALA A 82 3.08 2.14 2.63
N PHE A 83 2.04 1.35 2.37
CA PHE A 83 0.97 1.70 1.44
C PHE A 83 0.13 2.87 1.95
N SER A 84 -0.23 2.89 3.24
CA SER A 84 -0.93 4.03 3.85
C SER A 84 -0.11 5.32 3.80
N ASN A 85 1.21 5.23 4.06
CA ASN A 85 2.11 6.38 3.92
C ASN A 85 2.18 6.87 2.47
N TRP A 86 2.19 5.95 1.49
CA TRP A 86 2.16 6.30 0.08
C TRP A 86 0.88 7.02 -0.32
N ILE A 87 -0.29 6.58 0.16
CA ILE A 87 -1.56 7.29 -0.05
C ILE A 87 -1.46 8.73 0.44
N ALA A 88 -1.00 8.93 1.69
CA ALA A 88 -0.88 10.27 2.26
C ALA A 88 0.08 11.15 1.46
N ALA A 89 1.18 10.60 0.94
CA ALA A 89 2.12 11.32 0.07
C ALA A 89 1.50 11.65 -1.30
N ALA A 90 0.71 10.73 -1.88
CA ALA A 90 0.01 10.92 -3.14
C ALA A 90 -1.07 12.01 -3.05
N GLU A 91 -1.85 12.02 -1.96
CA GLU A 91 -2.85 13.07 -1.70
C GLU A 91 -2.21 14.45 -1.54
N LYS A 92 -1.08 14.55 -0.82
CA LYS A 92 -0.32 15.80 -0.71
C LYS A 92 0.12 16.31 -2.08
N ARG A 93 0.57 15.41 -2.97
CA ARG A 93 0.98 15.77 -4.33
C ARG A 93 -0.20 16.26 -5.17
N LEU A 94 -1.36 15.61 -5.08
CA LEU A 94 -2.59 16.06 -5.75
C LEU A 94 -3.01 17.46 -5.30
N ALA A 95 -3.00 17.72 -3.99
CA ALA A 95 -3.34 19.02 -3.44
C ALA A 95 -2.37 20.13 -3.88
N GLN A 96 -1.09 19.81 -4.06
CA GLN A 96 -0.10 20.75 -4.60
C GLN A 96 -0.35 21.06 -6.08
N GLN A 97 -0.71 20.06 -6.88
CA GLN A 97 -1.00 20.23 -8.32
C GLN A 97 -2.26 21.05 -8.57
N GLN A 98 -3.23 21.06 -7.65
CA GLN A 98 -4.47 21.85 -7.77
C GLN A 98 -4.29 23.32 -7.36
N ARG A 99 -3.18 23.67 -6.70
CA ARG A 99 -2.88 25.03 -6.22
C ARG A 99 -1.92 25.80 -7.13
N ALA A 100 -1.35 25.13 -8.12
CA ALA A 100 -0.41 25.68 -9.09
C ALA A 100 -1.13 25.95 -10.42
#